data_AF-A0A7V9AEI5-F1
#
_entry.id   AF-A0A7V9AEI5-F1
#
_cell.length_a   1.000
_cell.length_b   1.000
_cell.length_c   1.000
_cell.angle_alpha   90.00
_cell.angle_beta   90.00
_cell.angle_gamma   90.00
#
_symmetry.space_group_name_H-M   'P 1'
#
loop_
_entity.id
_entity.type
_entity.pdbx_description
1 polymer ?
#
loop_
_entity_poly.entity_id
_entity_poly.type
_entity_poly.pdbx_seq_one_letter_code
_entity_poly.pdbx_strand_id
1 'polypeptide(L)'
;REALHVTLCFLGHVAAEAVGEIGAIALSFTPRPVSLELQPDPVPIPPRRPRLLVASAVSEAAVGLQAELSERLAEAGHYKLEERAFWPHVTLARMRPERRGHRRPAQLEQPLTPLPNAVLERFHAVRATLYRSRLRPAGAVYEPLAGLELPGAQAA
;
A
#
# COMPACT_ATOMS: atom_id res chain seq x y z
N ARG A 1 -9.37 -4.81 -11.91
CA ARG A 1 -8.14 -4.04 -12.16
C ARG A 1 -7.45 -3.90 -10.81
N GLU A 2 -6.27 -4.47 -10.62
CA GLU A 2 -5.48 -4.22 -9.41
C GLU A 2 -5.04 -2.75 -9.45
N ALA A 3 -5.44 -1.96 -8.48
CA ALA A 3 -5.02 -0.56 -8.38
C ALA A 3 -3.64 -0.53 -7.73
N LEU A 4 -2.67 0.13 -8.34
CA LEU A 4 -1.43 0.48 -7.68
C LEU A 4 -1.77 1.39 -6.50
N HIS A 5 -1.35 1.00 -5.30
CA HIS A 5 -1.64 1.72 -4.08
C HIS A 5 -0.46 1.60 -3.10
N VAL A 6 -0.34 2.63 -2.25
CA VAL A 6 0.43 2.57 -1.02
C VAL A 6 -0.52 2.14 0.09
N THR A 7 -0.20 1.04 0.78
CA THR A 7 -1.01 0.58 1.92
C THR A 7 -0.61 1.36 3.15
N LEU A 8 -1.51 2.13 3.76
CA LEU A 8 -1.23 2.88 4.99
C LEU A 8 -1.33 1.98 6.23
N CYS A 9 -2.44 1.27 6.40
CA CYS A 9 -2.68 0.36 7.52
C CYS A 9 -3.30 -0.94 7.01
N PHE A 10 -2.73 -2.09 7.40
CA PHE A 10 -3.34 -3.40 7.12
C PHE A 10 -4.13 -3.89 8.32
N LEU A 11 -5.46 -3.79 8.24
CA LEU A 11 -6.37 -4.05 9.35
C LEU A 11 -6.60 -5.55 9.67
N GLY A 12 -6.09 -6.45 8.83
CA GLY A 12 -6.30 -7.88 9.02
C GLY A 12 -7.77 -8.31 8.87
N HIS A 13 -8.22 -9.21 9.74
CA HIS A 13 -9.60 -9.66 9.79
C HIS A 13 -10.38 -8.80 10.79
N VAL A 14 -11.44 -8.16 10.32
CA VAL A 14 -12.32 -7.30 11.12
C VAL A 14 -13.76 -7.81 11.04
N ALA A 15 -14.51 -7.66 12.14
CA ALA A 15 -15.93 -7.97 12.18
C ALA A 15 -16.70 -7.07 11.21
N ALA A 16 -17.75 -7.59 10.57
CA ALA A 16 -18.49 -6.86 9.54
C ALA A 16 -19.15 -5.58 10.10
N GLU A 17 -19.56 -5.62 11.36
CA GLU A 17 -20.22 -4.55 12.09
C GLU A 17 -19.26 -3.39 12.39
N ALA A 18 -17.96 -3.68 12.57
CA ALA A 18 -16.93 -2.68 12.84
C ALA A 18 -16.50 -1.90 11.57
N VAL A 19 -16.83 -2.40 10.38
CA VAL A 19 -16.37 -1.80 9.10
C VAL A 19 -16.82 -0.35 8.94
N GLY A 20 -18.06 -0.03 9.35
CA GLY A 20 -18.61 1.32 9.24
C GLY A 20 -17.85 2.32 10.12
N GLU A 21 -17.61 1.95 11.38
CA GLU A 21 -16.83 2.74 12.33
C GLU A 21 -15.39 2.94 11.86
N ILE A 22 -14.73 1.85 11.44
CA ILE A 22 -13.36 1.92 10.89
C ILE A 22 -13.30 2.86 9.69
N GLY A 23 -14.28 2.79 8.78
CA GLY A 23 -14.35 3.68 7.63
C GLY A 23 -14.50 5.14 8.03
N ALA A 24 -15.34 5.44 9.03
CA ALA A 24 -15.52 6.78 9.56
C ALA A 24 -14.21 7.33 10.17
N ILE A 25 -13.52 6.52 10.98
CA ILE A 25 -12.24 6.92 11.58
C ILE A 25 -11.18 7.11 10.49
N ALA A 26 -11.03 6.12 9.60
CA ALA A 26 -9.94 6.08 8.63
C ALA A 26 -9.99 7.18 7.57
N LEU A 27 -11.16 7.79 7.37
CA LEU A 27 -11.39 8.85 6.38
C LEU A 27 -11.80 10.18 7.04
N SER A 28 -11.65 10.32 8.36
CA SER A 28 -11.99 11.54 9.11
C SER A 28 -10.93 12.65 9.07
N PHE A 29 -9.76 12.39 8.46
CA PHE A 29 -8.69 13.37 8.38
C PHE A 29 -9.00 14.47 7.35
N THR A 30 -8.49 15.67 7.58
CA THR A 30 -8.66 16.78 6.63
C THR A 30 -7.92 16.47 5.31
N PRO A 31 -8.62 16.44 4.16
CA PRO A 31 -7.99 16.23 2.85
C PRO A 31 -6.87 17.23 2.61
N ARG A 32 -5.70 16.72 2.22
CA ARG A 32 -4.49 17.49 1.94
C ARG A 32 -3.67 16.79 0.86
N PRO A 33 -2.84 17.53 0.10
CA PRO A 33 -2.00 16.90 -0.93
C PRO A 33 -1.05 15.87 -0.30
N VAL A 34 -0.98 14.68 -0.89
CA VAL A 34 -0.04 13.63 -0.50
C VAL A 34 0.90 13.40 -1.67
N SER A 35 2.10 14.00 -1.61
CA SER A 35 3.13 13.87 -2.65
C SER A 35 3.93 12.60 -2.47
N LEU A 36 4.27 11.93 -3.58
CA LEU A 36 5.11 10.74 -3.60
C LEU A 36 6.13 10.84 -4.75
N GLU A 37 7.29 10.26 -4.52
CA GLU A 37 8.35 10.12 -5.53
C GLU A 37 8.87 8.69 -5.48
N LEU A 38 8.66 7.91 -6.56
CA LEU A 38 9.15 6.54 -6.61
C LEU A 38 10.68 6.52 -6.71
N GLN A 39 11.30 5.55 -6.07
CA GLN A 39 12.73 5.30 -6.23
C GLN A 39 12.98 4.45 -7.49
N PRO A 40 14.13 4.65 -8.17
CA PRO A 40 14.41 4.00 -9.45
C PRO A 40 14.52 2.48 -9.35
N ASP A 41 15.03 1.95 -8.23
CA ASP A 41 15.36 0.54 -8.11
C ASP A 41 14.24 -0.26 -7.43
N PRO A 42 13.61 -1.22 -8.12
CA PRO A 42 12.63 -2.10 -7.49
C PRO A 42 13.26 -2.97 -6.41
N VAL A 43 12.55 -3.15 -5.29
CA VAL A 43 13.04 -3.90 -4.13
C VAL A 43 12.38 -5.29 -4.07
N PRO A 44 13.17 -6.39 -4.10
CA PRO A 44 12.66 -7.73 -3.90
C PRO A 44 12.49 -8.10 -2.43
N ILE A 45 11.32 -8.66 -2.07
CA ILE A 45 10.98 -9.02 -0.70
C ILE A 45 10.56 -10.48 -0.60
N PRO A 46 11.37 -11.37 0.02
CA PRO A 46 12.76 -11.16 0.45
C PRO A 46 13.75 -11.15 -0.75
N PRO A 47 15.02 -10.73 -0.57
CA PRO A 47 15.92 -10.45 -1.70
C PRO A 47 16.20 -11.62 -2.66
N ARG A 48 16.37 -12.85 -2.15
CA ARG A 48 16.77 -14.02 -2.97
C ARG A 48 15.61 -14.71 -3.68
N ARG A 49 14.49 -14.85 -2.98
CA ARG A 49 13.30 -15.57 -3.45
C ARG A 49 12.08 -14.71 -3.17
N PRO A 50 11.97 -13.57 -3.86
CA PRO A 50 10.95 -12.59 -3.56
C PRO A 50 9.57 -13.20 -3.72
N ARG A 51 8.70 -12.87 -2.77
CA ARG A 51 7.26 -13.03 -2.91
C ARG A 51 6.67 -11.79 -3.58
N LEU A 52 7.29 -10.64 -3.35
CA LEU A 52 6.87 -9.33 -3.83
C LEU A 52 8.04 -8.61 -4.50
N LEU A 53 7.73 -7.90 -5.57
CA LEU A 53 8.54 -6.79 -6.08
C LEU A 53 7.79 -5.51 -5.79
N VAL A 54 8.47 -4.53 -5.23
CA VAL A 54 7.88 -3.24 -4.86
C VAL A 54 8.71 -2.09 -5.38
N ALA A 55 8.06 -0.96 -5.68
CA ALA A 55 8.72 0.33 -5.81
C ALA A 55 8.62 1.04 -4.46
N SER A 56 9.74 1.37 -3.83
CA SER A 56 9.73 2.27 -2.68
C SER A 56 9.40 3.69 -3.13
N ALA A 57 8.83 4.47 -2.22
CA ALA A 57 8.56 5.87 -2.44
C ALA A 57 9.10 6.71 -1.28
N VAL A 58 9.59 7.91 -1.61
CA VAL A 58 9.85 8.96 -0.63
C VAL A 58 8.58 9.80 -0.51
N SER A 59 8.05 9.94 0.70
CA SER A 59 6.84 10.72 0.97
C SER A 59 6.70 11.01 2.46
N GLU A 60 7.09 12.21 2.89
CA GLU A 60 6.82 12.68 4.26
C GLU A 60 5.30 12.81 4.50
N ALA A 61 4.55 13.22 3.48
CA ALA A 61 3.11 13.37 3.57
C ALA A 61 2.40 12.03 3.82
N ALA A 62 2.82 10.94 3.15
CA ALA A 62 2.25 9.61 3.38
C ALA A 62 2.69 9.05 4.75
N VAL A 63 3.92 9.34 5.20
CA VAL A 63 4.39 8.96 6.54
C VAL A 63 3.57 9.63 7.63
N GLY A 64 3.37 10.95 7.54
CA GLY A 64 2.54 11.68 8.50
C GLY A 64 1.07 11.26 8.47
N LEU A 65 0.51 11.01 7.29
CA LEU A 65 -0.85 10.50 7.16
C LEU A 65 -1.00 9.09 7.76
N GLN A 66 -0.03 8.20 7.52
CA GLN A 66 -0.05 6.86 8.10
C GLN A 66 0.06 6.90 9.62
N ALA A 67 0.93 7.74 10.18
CA ALA A 67 1.08 7.89 11.63
C ALA A 67 -0.24 8.34 12.27
N GLU A 68 -0.82 9.45 11.79
CA GLU A 68 -2.11 9.99 12.25
C GLU A 68 -3.23 8.94 12.17
N LEU A 69 -3.31 8.23 11.05
CA LEU A 69 -4.31 7.19 10.84
C LEU A 69 -4.14 6.01 11.81
N SER A 70 -2.90 5.55 11.97
CA SER A 70 -2.60 4.38 12.80
C SER A 70 -2.86 4.64 14.28
N GLU A 71 -2.57 5.85 14.77
CA GLU A 71 -2.86 6.28 16.14
C GLU A 71 -4.36 6.29 16.40
N ARG A 72 -5.14 6.98 15.56
CA ARG A 72 -6.61 7.05 15.69
C ARG A 72 -7.26 5.66 15.67
N LEU A 73 -6.82 4.79 14.77
CA LEU A 73 -7.34 3.43 14.69
C LEU A 73 -6.92 2.59 15.91
N ALA A 74 -5.73 2.82 16.46
CA ALA A 74 -5.26 2.13 17.65
C ALA A 74 -5.99 2.57 18.91
N GLU A 75 -6.24 3.87 19.07
CA GLU A 75 -7.05 4.44 20.17
C GLU A 75 -8.47 3.87 20.18
N ALA A 76 -9.05 3.64 19.01
CA ALA A 76 -10.36 3.01 18.86
C ALA A 76 -10.32 1.46 18.97
N GLY A 77 -9.16 0.85 19.20
CA GLY A 77 -9.01 -0.60 19.36
C GLY A 77 -9.06 -1.40 18.06
N HIS A 78 -9.04 -0.75 16.89
CA HIS A 78 -9.14 -1.39 15.58
C HIS A 78 -7.78 -1.65 14.91
N TYR A 79 -6.69 -1.19 15.51
CA TYR A 79 -5.34 -1.37 14.96
C TYR A 79 -4.30 -1.59 16.04
N LYS A 80 -3.32 -2.44 15.76
CA LYS A 80 -2.10 -2.56 16.57
C LYS A 80 -1.00 -1.79 15.87
N LEU A 81 -0.39 -0.84 16.58
CA LEU A 81 0.75 -0.09 16.05
C LEU A 81 1.89 -1.04 15.68
N GLU A 82 2.51 -0.75 14.54
CA GLU A 82 3.64 -1.49 14.01
C GLU A 82 4.93 -1.00 14.67
N GLU A 83 5.81 -1.91 15.07
CA GLU A 83 7.12 -1.54 15.65
C GLU A 83 8.09 -1.01 14.59
N ARG A 84 7.93 -1.47 13.35
CA ARG A 84 8.73 -1.01 12.21
C ARG A 84 8.25 0.35 11.73
N ALA A 85 9.20 1.18 11.32
CA ALA A 85 8.88 2.42 10.62
C ALA A 85 8.04 2.14 9.38
N PHE A 86 7.07 3.01 9.12
CA PHE A 86 6.31 2.97 7.89
C PHE A 86 7.21 3.24 6.69
N TRP A 87 7.14 2.34 5.72
CA TRP A 87 7.90 2.43 4.48
C TRP A 87 6.93 2.56 3.31
N PRO A 88 6.74 3.76 2.75
CA PRO A 88 5.86 3.96 1.61
C PRO A 88 6.37 3.13 0.42
N HIS A 89 5.52 2.26 -0.10
CA HIS A 89 5.84 1.44 -1.26
C HIS A 89 4.59 1.04 -2.04
N VAL A 90 4.77 0.80 -3.33
CA VAL A 90 3.75 0.26 -4.23
C VAL A 90 4.15 -1.16 -4.60
N THR A 91 3.23 -2.11 -4.43
CA THR A 91 3.46 -3.48 -4.92
C THR A 91 3.36 -3.48 -6.45
N LEU A 92 4.46 -3.81 -7.13
CA LEU A 92 4.54 -3.88 -8.59
C LEU A 92 4.12 -5.26 -9.10
N ALA A 93 4.58 -6.32 -8.43
CA ALA A 93 4.31 -7.68 -8.83
C ALA A 93 4.34 -8.65 -7.64
N ARG A 94 3.61 -9.74 -7.77
CA ARG A 94 3.67 -10.91 -6.88
C ARG A 94 4.28 -12.08 -7.64
N MET A 95 5.33 -12.66 -7.10
CA MET A 95 6.06 -13.74 -7.77
C MET A 95 5.30 -15.06 -7.65
N ARG A 96 5.26 -15.81 -8.75
CA ARG A 96 4.65 -17.15 -8.78
C ARG A 96 5.62 -18.18 -8.20
N PRO A 97 5.12 -19.31 -7.67
CA PRO A 97 5.97 -20.42 -7.27
C PRO A 97 6.79 -20.98 -8.44
N GLU A 98 7.98 -21.53 -8.16
CA GLU A 98 8.87 -22.13 -9.18
C GLU A 98 8.19 -23.22 -10.01
N ARG A 99 7.33 -24.01 -9.38
CA ARG A 99 6.60 -25.11 -10.00
C ARG A 99 5.19 -25.18 -9.42
N ARG A 100 4.22 -25.57 -10.25
CA ARG A 100 2.83 -25.75 -9.84
C ARG A 100 2.78 -26.83 -8.73
N GLY A 101 2.22 -26.50 -7.57
CA GLY A 101 2.16 -27.40 -6.40
C GLY A 101 3.28 -27.18 -5.36
N HIS A 102 4.27 -26.34 -5.62
CA HIS A 102 5.33 -26.01 -4.65
C HIS A 102 5.03 -24.69 -3.92
N ARG A 103 5.50 -24.57 -2.67
CA ARG A 103 5.36 -23.34 -1.85
C ARG A 103 6.50 -22.33 -2.04
N ARG A 104 7.57 -22.70 -2.76
CA ARG A 104 8.77 -21.88 -2.92
C ARG A 104 8.62 -20.88 -4.08
N PRO A 105 8.78 -19.56 -3.84
CA PRO A 105 8.80 -18.56 -4.90
C PRO A 105 9.97 -18.77 -5.87
N ALA A 106 9.78 -18.32 -7.11
CA ALA A 106 10.84 -18.24 -8.12
C ALA A 106 12.06 -17.48 -7.57
N GLN A 107 13.25 -18.00 -7.88
CA GLN A 107 14.50 -17.28 -7.66
C GLN A 107 14.65 -16.18 -8.72
N LEU A 108 15.16 -15.01 -8.32
CA LEU A 108 15.60 -14.02 -9.29
C LEU A 108 16.91 -14.50 -9.92
N GLU A 109 16.86 -14.84 -11.20
CA GLU A 109 18.05 -15.25 -11.97
C GLU A 109 18.72 -14.07 -12.67
N GLN A 110 18.00 -12.98 -12.87
CA GLN A 110 18.49 -11.77 -13.53
C GLN A 110 18.34 -10.55 -12.60
N PRO A 111 19.24 -9.56 -12.71
CA PRO A 111 19.08 -8.27 -12.04
C PRO A 111 17.76 -7.60 -12.43
N LEU A 112 17.16 -6.88 -11.50
CA LEU A 112 15.97 -6.08 -11.77
C LEU A 112 16.37 -4.86 -12.59
N THR A 113 15.56 -4.53 -13.60
CA THR A 113 15.72 -3.30 -14.37
C THR A 113 15.17 -2.12 -13.57
N PRO A 114 15.86 -0.95 -13.55
CA PRO A 114 15.31 0.27 -12.99
C PRO A 114 13.98 0.65 -13.63
N LEU A 115 13.15 1.34 -12.87
CA LEU A 115 11.90 1.90 -13.36
C LEU A 115 12.16 2.99 -14.42
N PRO A 116 11.28 3.15 -15.42
CA PRO A 116 11.41 4.22 -16.41
C PRO A 116 11.38 5.61 -15.76
N ASN A 117 12.22 6.54 -16.24
CA ASN A 117 12.26 7.91 -15.71
C ASN A 117 10.90 8.61 -15.65
N ALA A 118 10.01 8.32 -16.61
CA ALA A 118 8.66 8.88 -16.67
C ALA A 118 7.78 8.56 -15.45
N VAL A 119 8.08 7.49 -14.68
CA VAL A 119 7.32 7.14 -13.46
C VAL A 119 8.03 7.58 -12.17
N LEU A 120 9.21 8.20 -12.30
CA LEU A 120 10.00 8.71 -11.17
C LEU A 120 9.68 10.17 -10.86
N GLU A 121 8.96 10.86 -11.76
CA GLU A 121 8.48 12.20 -11.50
C GLU A 121 7.56 12.21 -10.27
N ARG A 122 7.66 13.27 -9.48
CA ARG A 122 6.82 13.47 -8.31
C ARG A 122 5.35 13.55 -8.74
N PHE A 123 4.51 12.81 -8.04
CA PHE A 123 3.06 12.82 -8.26
C PHE A 123 2.30 12.93 -6.94
N HIS A 124 0.99 13.13 -7.03
CA HIS A 124 0.12 13.23 -5.87
C HIS A 124 -0.88 12.07 -5.85
N ALA A 125 -1.11 11.50 -4.67
CA ALA A 125 -2.23 10.60 -4.49
C ALA A 125 -3.54 11.38 -4.68
N VAL A 126 -4.48 10.79 -5.42
CA VAL A 126 -5.77 11.40 -5.73
C VAL A 126 -6.88 10.96 -4.77
N ARG A 127 -6.66 9.88 -4.01
CA ARG A 127 -7.65 9.34 -3.08
C ARG A 127 -7.03 8.51 -1.97
N ALA A 128 -7.66 8.53 -0.81
CA ALA A 128 -7.56 7.49 0.20
C ALA A 128 -8.77 6.56 0.09
N THR A 129 -8.60 5.25 0.31
CA THR A 129 -9.67 4.28 0.14
C THR A 129 -9.55 3.15 1.15
N LEU A 130 -10.66 2.86 1.84
CA LEU A 130 -10.80 1.64 2.62
C LEU A 130 -11.17 0.50 1.68
N TYR A 131 -10.31 -0.49 1.57
CA TYR A 131 -10.53 -1.68 0.75
C TYR A 131 -10.86 -2.91 1.59
N ARG A 132 -11.83 -3.70 1.13
CA ARG A 132 -11.97 -5.10 1.51
C ARG A 132 -11.16 -5.97 0.56
N SER A 133 -10.24 -6.76 1.11
CA SER A 133 -9.49 -7.77 0.35
C SER A 133 -10.13 -9.14 0.54
N ARG A 134 -10.55 -9.79 -0.55
CA ARG A 134 -11.03 -11.18 -0.56
C ARG A 134 -10.00 -12.07 -1.22
N LEU A 135 -9.35 -12.95 -0.45
CA LEU A 135 -8.39 -13.91 -0.98
C LEU A 135 -9.09 -14.94 -1.87
N ARG A 136 -8.60 -15.11 -3.10
CA ARG A 136 -9.01 -16.18 -4.01
C ARG A 136 -7.77 -16.99 -4.42
N PRO A 137 -7.95 -18.22 -4.93
CA PRO A 137 -6.82 -19.02 -5.45
C PRO A 137 -5.98 -18.28 -6.51
N ALA A 138 -6.61 -17.40 -7.29
CA ALA A 138 -5.95 -16.59 -8.33
C ALA A 138 -5.27 -15.31 -7.80
N GLY A 139 -5.48 -14.94 -6.53
CA GLY A 139 -5.01 -13.67 -5.96
C GLY A 139 -6.08 -12.97 -5.11
N ALA A 140 -5.70 -11.86 -4.48
CA ALA A 140 -6.63 -11.03 -3.73
C ALA A 140 -7.51 -10.21 -4.69
N VAL A 141 -8.81 -10.18 -4.44
CA VAL A 141 -9.74 -9.26 -5.10
C VAL A 141 -10.05 -8.13 -4.13
N TYR A 142 -9.72 -6.90 -4.52
CA TYR A 142 -9.98 -5.71 -3.75
C TYR A 142 -11.32 -5.08 -4.13
N GLU A 143 -12.09 -4.73 -3.12
CA GLU A 143 -13.40 -4.09 -3.23
C GLU A 143 -13.38 -2.78 -2.42
N PRO A 144 -13.55 -1.61 -3.05
CA PRO A 144 -13.60 -0.34 -2.32
C PRO A 144 -14.88 -0.28 -1.48
N LEU A 145 -14.74 0.08 -0.21
CA LEU A 145 -15.88 0.23 0.72
C LEU A 145 -16.23 1.69 0.97
N ALA A 146 -15.22 2.54 1.10
CA ALA A 146 -15.35 3.98 1.28
C ALA A 146 -14.08 4.67 0.77
N GLY A 147 -14.18 5.94 0.41
CA GLY A 147 -13.03 6.72 -0.05
C GLY A 147 -13.20 8.21 0.15
N LEU A 148 -12.07 8.91 0.13
CA LEU A 148 -11.95 10.35 0.25
C LEU A 148 -11.04 10.83 -0.87
N GLU A 149 -11.52 11.75 -1.71
CA GLU A 149 -10.68 12.37 -2.72
C GLU A 149 -9.67 13.31 -2.05
N LEU A 150 -8.44 13.29 -2.53
CA LEU A 150 -7.35 14.11 -2.04
C LEU A 150 -7.06 15.21 -3.06
N PRO A 151 -6.86 16.46 -2.62
CA PRO A 151 -6.49 17.52 -3.53
C PRO A 151 -5.10 17.25 -4.14
N GLY A 152 -4.94 17.57 -5.43
CA GLY A 152 -3.61 17.66 -6.03
C GLY A 152 -2.81 18.83 -5.46
N ALA A 153 -1.54 18.97 -5.85
CA ALA A 153 -0.85 20.24 -5.63
C ALA A 153 -1.67 21.38 -6.26
N GLN A 154 -2.03 22.37 -5.45
CA GLN A 154 -2.45 23.65 -6.01
C GLN A 154 -1.23 24.22 -6.74
N ALA A 155 -1.39 24.59 -8.00
CA ALA A 155 -0.42 25.46 -8.64
C ALA A 155 -0.40 26.75 -7.81
N ALA A 156 0.77 27.07 -7.24
CA ALA A 156 1.01 28.36 -6.62
C ALA A 156 0.94 29.47 -7.68
#